data_AF-A0A3D0NTT7-F1
#
_entry.id   AF-A0A3D0NTT7-F1
#
_cell.length_a   1.000
_cell.length_b   1.000
_cell.length_c   1.000
_cell.angle_alpha   90.00
_cell.angle_beta   90.00
_cell.angle_gamma   90.00
#
_symmetry.space_group_name_H-M   'P 1'
#
loop_
_entity.id
_entity.type
_entity.pdbx_description
1 polymer ?
#
loop_
_entity_poly.entity_id
_entity_poly.type
_entity_poly.pdbx_seq_one_letter_code
_entity_poly.pdbx_strand_id
1 'polypeptide(L)'
;MNYYAASLNGLKQILHASGEIPYEKYIDDCIREWEERHSAEKLEAAFKKGGIFENFVFQRSDFNTDEEQFWYTQIFGGMVAMSIRLAQFERANRPVSIEFMRKNFGIPSDVISGNKCQNCGAKEINQSDIDRYITPTVIAKTIVDGLDKDNLPEKINEILTLRSKTLTAARAEAMARALNSNVSVSDERTPMTICKRCGSKDIAKCRFLRHTKEPSFVALSR
;
A
#
# COMPACT_ATOMS: atom_id res chain seq x y z
N MET A 1 22.42 -1.03 12.28
CA MET A 1 21.12 -1.71 12.21
C MET A 1 21.00 -2.38 10.86
N ASN A 2 20.67 -3.67 10.83
CA ASN A 2 20.45 -4.41 9.57
C ASN A 2 19.00 -4.18 9.13
N TYR A 3 18.78 -3.25 8.20
CA TYR A 3 17.43 -2.89 7.76
C TYR A 3 16.74 -4.02 7.00
N TYR A 4 17.50 -4.84 6.27
CA TYR A 4 16.96 -6.02 5.58
C TYR A 4 16.39 -7.05 6.54
N ALA A 5 17.15 -7.44 7.58
CA ALA A 5 16.67 -8.39 8.59
C ALA A 5 15.46 -7.82 9.35
N ALA A 6 15.49 -6.53 9.69
CA ALA A 6 14.35 -5.86 10.34
C ALA A 6 13.09 -5.87 9.45
N SER A 7 13.22 -5.65 8.13
CA SER A 7 12.07 -5.72 7.23
C SER A 7 11.56 -7.16 7.07
N LEU A 8 12.42 -8.16 7.03
CA LEU A 8 11.98 -9.56 7.03
C LEU A 8 11.26 -9.94 8.33
N ASN A 9 11.69 -9.46 9.49
CA ASN A 9 10.98 -9.67 10.75
C ASN A 9 9.57 -9.04 10.73
N GLY A 10 9.40 -7.87 10.12
CA GLY A 10 8.07 -7.30 9.91
C GLY A 10 7.20 -8.15 8.97
N LEU A 11 7.79 -8.71 7.90
CA LEU A 11 7.09 -9.62 6.98
C LEU A 11 6.63 -10.90 7.71
N LYS A 12 7.52 -11.46 8.53
CA LYS A 12 7.25 -12.62 9.39
C LYS A 12 6.03 -12.38 10.29
N GLN A 13 5.91 -11.20 10.88
CA GLN A 13 4.78 -10.84 11.74
C GLN A 13 3.46 -10.76 10.99
N ILE A 14 3.46 -10.25 9.75
CA ILE A 14 2.25 -10.23 8.92
C ILE A 14 1.78 -11.67 8.67
N LEU A 15 2.70 -12.56 8.29
CA LEU A 15 2.41 -13.98 8.04
C LEU A 15 1.94 -14.69 9.31
N HIS A 16 2.58 -14.41 10.44
CA HIS A 16 2.17 -14.95 11.74
C HIS A 16 0.75 -14.50 12.11
N ALA A 17 0.48 -13.19 12.01
CA ALA A 17 -0.82 -12.60 12.32
C ALA A 17 -1.93 -13.12 11.39
N SER A 18 -1.59 -13.58 10.19
CA SER A 18 -2.52 -14.22 9.25
C SER A 18 -2.61 -15.74 9.35
N GLY A 19 -1.89 -16.38 10.28
CA GLY A 19 -1.90 -17.84 10.46
C GLY A 19 -1.08 -18.62 9.42
N GLU A 20 -0.23 -17.94 8.65
CA GLU A 20 0.52 -18.48 7.51
C GLU A 20 1.87 -19.07 7.95
N ILE A 21 1.83 -19.95 8.95
CA ILE A 21 3.00 -20.50 9.67
C ILE A 21 4.06 -21.14 8.74
N PRO A 22 3.69 -21.91 7.69
CA PRO A 22 4.70 -22.46 6.77
C PRO A 22 5.52 -21.36 6.06
N TYR A 23 4.88 -20.25 5.69
CA TYR A 23 5.52 -19.11 5.07
C TYR A 23 6.35 -18.31 6.07
N GLU A 24 5.89 -18.21 7.32
CA GLU A 24 6.66 -17.61 8.42
C GLU A 24 8.05 -18.28 8.57
N LYS A 25 8.08 -19.62 8.61
CA LYS A 25 9.34 -20.39 8.70
C LYS A 25 10.24 -20.18 7.48
N TYR A 26 9.65 -19.97 6.30
CA TYR A 26 10.42 -19.66 5.11
C TYR A 26 11.15 -18.32 5.23
N ILE A 27 10.54 -17.33 5.90
CA ILE A 27 11.20 -16.04 6.16
C ILE A 27 12.36 -16.20 7.14
N ASP A 28 12.26 -17.06 8.16
CA ASP A 28 13.38 -17.36 9.06
C ASP A 28 14.59 -17.90 8.28
N ASP A 29 14.36 -18.78 7.31
CA ASP A 29 15.44 -19.26 6.45
C ASP A 29 16.05 -18.14 5.59
N CYS A 30 15.24 -17.18 5.12
CA CYS A 30 15.73 -16.03 4.34
C CYS A 30 16.60 -15.10 5.19
N ILE A 31 16.25 -14.91 6.47
CA ILE A 31 17.05 -14.15 7.43
C ILE A 31 18.39 -14.86 7.66
N ARG A 32 18.36 -16.17 7.94
CA ARG A 32 19.58 -16.96 8.14
C ARG A 32 20.50 -16.94 6.92
N GLU A 33 19.97 -17.07 5.71
CA GLU A 33 20.77 -16.98 4.48
C GLU A 33 21.44 -15.61 4.33
N TRP A 34 20.74 -14.54 4.69
CA TRP A 34 21.33 -13.20 4.67
C TRP A 34 22.44 -13.04 5.71
N GLU A 35 22.25 -13.51 6.93
CA GLU A 35 23.25 -13.43 7.98
C GLU A 35 24.51 -14.25 7.66
N GLU A 36 24.33 -15.45 7.08
CA GLU A 36 25.44 -16.35 6.76
C GLU A 36 26.17 -15.96 5.46
N ARG A 37 25.43 -15.53 4.43
CA ARG A 37 25.94 -15.40 3.05
C ARG A 37 25.71 -14.03 2.42
N HIS A 38 25.04 -13.12 3.12
CA HIS A 38 24.62 -11.81 2.58
C HIS A 38 23.86 -11.95 1.25
N SER A 39 23.02 -12.98 1.14
CA SER A 39 22.24 -13.31 -0.06
C SER A 39 20.74 -13.14 0.20
N ALA A 40 20.05 -12.56 -0.79
CA ALA A 40 18.59 -12.47 -0.84
C ALA A 40 17.98 -13.38 -1.92
N GLU A 41 18.78 -14.29 -2.51
CA GLU A 41 18.35 -15.13 -3.63
C GLU A 41 17.12 -15.97 -3.31
N LYS A 42 17.05 -16.53 -2.10
CA LYS A 42 15.88 -17.30 -1.65
C LYS A 42 14.62 -16.46 -1.58
N LEU A 43 14.68 -15.25 -1.01
CA LEU A 43 13.54 -14.32 -1.02
C LEU A 43 13.14 -13.98 -2.46
N GLU A 44 14.09 -13.62 -3.33
CA GLU A 44 13.81 -13.30 -4.72
C GLU A 44 13.18 -14.47 -5.50
N ALA A 45 13.66 -15.69 -5.28
CA ALA A 45 13.13 -16.90 -5.89
C ALA A 45 11.68 -17.17 -5.46
N ALA A 46 11.35 -16.87 -4.21
CA ALA A 46 10.01 -17.08 -3.66
C ALA A 46 8.92 -16.27 -4.38
N PHE A 47 9.26 -15.09 -4.90
CA PHE A 47 8.34 -14.17 -5.59
C PHE A 47 8.50 -14.14 -7.12
N LYS A 48 9.44 -14.91 -7.69
CA LYS A 48 9.53 -15.13 -9.14
C LYS A 48 8.42 -16.06 -9.61
N LYS A 49 8.20 -16.10 -10.93
CA LYS A 49 7.29 -17.08 -11.57
C LYS A 49 7.67 -18.51 -11.17
N GLY A 50 6.69 -19.29 -10.73
CA GLY A 50 6.86 -20.63 -10.15
C GLY A 50 7.30 -20.65 -8.68
N GLY A 51 7.45 -19.49 -8.04
CA GLY A 51 7.83 -19.35 -6.63
C GLY A 51 6.66 -19.56 -5.68
N ILE A 52 6.98 -19.85 -4.41
CA ILE A 52 5.97 -20.20 -3.38
C ILE A 52 4.98 -19.06 -3.06
N PHE A 53 5.33 -17.81 -3.39
CA PHE A 53 4.47 -16.64 -3.18
C PHE A 53 3.85 -16.09 -4.48
N GLU A 54 4.06 -16.72 -5.65
CA GLU A 54 3.60 -16.18 -6.94
C GLU A 54 2.10 -15.85 -6.94
N ASN A 55 1.28 -16.74 -6.40
CA ASN A 55 -0.18 -16.59 -6.30
C ASN A 55 -0.65 -16.54 -4.85
N PHE A 56 0.22 -16.07 -3.95
CA PHE A 56 -0.12 -16.02 -2.54
C PHE A 56 -1.23 -15.00 -2.32
N VAL A 57 -2.32 -15.49 -1.74
CA VAL A 57 -3.45 -14.70 -1.28
C VAL A 57 -3.70 -15.14 0.14
N PHE A 58 -3.83 -14.19 1.06
CA PHE A 58 -4.21 -14.51 2.43
C PHE A 58 -5.56 -15.23 2.45
N GLN A 59 -5.58 -16.49 2.91
CA GLN A 59 -6.79 -17.30 2.99
C GLN A 59 -7.40 -17.25 4.39
N ARG A 60 -7.60 -16.04 4.91
CA ARG A 60 -8.27 -15.85 6.20
C ARG A 60 -9.77 -15.86 6.03
N SER A 61 -10.45 -16.75 6.74
CA SER A 61 -11.91 -16.78 6.83
C SER A 61 -12.48 -15.70 7.77
N ASP A 62 -11.63 -15.05 8.56
CA ASP A 62 -12.00 -14.03 9.55
C ASP A 62 -11.67 -12.59 9.10
N PHE A 63 -11.33 -12.38 7.82
CA PHE A 63 -11.45 -11.03 7.27
C PHE A 63 -12.92 -10.62 7.34
N ASN A 64 -13.21 -9.58 8.13
CA ASN A 64 -14.57 -9.05 8.30
C ASN A 64 -14.96 -8.18 7.10
N THR A 65 -13.99 -7.67 6.32
CA THR A 65 -14.23 -6.74 5.22
C THR A 65 -13.22 -6.88 4.06
N ASP A 66 -13.65 -6.50 2.85
CA ASP A 66 -12.77 -6.30 1.68
C ASP A 66 -11.64 -5.29 1.95
N GLU A 67 -11.86 -4.35 2.86
CA GLU A 67 -10.88 -3.34 3.28
C GLU A 67 -9.70 -3.98 4.01
N GLU A 68 -9.97 -4.85 4.97
CA GLU A 68 -8.92 -5.56 5.71
C GLU A 68 -8.10 -6.41 4.74
N GLN A 69 -8.73 -7.19 3.87
CA GLN A 69 -8.03 -8.00 2.88
C GLN A 69 -7.15 -7.14 1.96
N PHE A 70 -7.67 -5.99 1.51
CA PHE A 70 -6.90 -5.03 0.72
C PHE A 70 -5.65 -4.59 1.49
N TRP A 71 -5.78 -4.06 2.70
CA TRP A 71 -4.64 -3.53 3.45
C TRP A 71 -3.61 -4.59 3.86
N TYR A 72 -4.05 -5.80 4.22
CA TYR A 72 -3.15 -6.95 4.43
C TYR A 72 -2.32 -7.24 3.18
N THR A 73 -2.97 -7.32 2.03
CA THR A 73 -2.29 -7.59 0.75
C THR A 73 -1.29 -6.48 0.43
N GLN A 74 -1.69 -5.22 0.61
CA GLN A 74 -0.83 -4.10 0.29
C GLN A 74 0.39 -4.02 1.23
N ILE A 75 0.22 -4.14 2.56
CA ILE A 75 1.35 -4.05 3.48
C ILE A 75 2.32 -5.22 3.33
N PHE A 76 1.80 -6.44 3.07
CA PHE A 76 2.62 -7.59 2.71
C PHE A 76 3.47 -7.31 1.46
N GLY A 77 2.84 -6.89 0.37
CA GLY A 77 3.55 -6.56 -0.87
C GLY A 77 4.56 -5.43 -0.70
N GLY A 78 4.23 -4.41 0.11
CA GLY A 78 5.13 -3.32 0.46
C GLY A 78 6.35 -3.76 1.25
N MET A 79 6.18 -4.65 2.25
CA MET A 79 7.26 -5.23 3.04
C MET A 79 8.19 -6.09 2.18
N VAL A 80 7.65 -6.89 1.26
CA VAL A 80 8.42 -7.69 0.31
C VAL A 80 9.24 -6.79 -0.61
N ALA A 81 8.60 -5.81 -1.25
CA ALA A 81 9.27 -4.87 -2.15
C ALA A 81 10.36 -4.08 -1.42
N MET A 82 10.13 -3.71 -0.17
CA MET A 82 11.13 -3.03 0.66
C MET A 82 12.33 -3.93 0.96
N SER A 83 12.08 -5.17 1.39
CA SER A 83 13.14 -6.15 1.68
C SER A 83 14.02 -6.41 0.45
N ILE A 84 13.42 -6.64 -0.72
CA ILE A 84 14.17 -6.84 -1.97
C ILE A 84 15.00 -5.59 -2.34
N ARG A 85 14.42 -4.39 -2.23
CA ARG A 85 15.14 -3.15 -2.53
C ARG A 85 16.32 -2.94 -1.58
N LEU A 86 16.14 -3.18 -0.27
CA LEU A 86 17.20 -3.07 0.73
C LEU A 86 18.36 -4.02 0.39
N ALA A 87 18.06 -5.28 0.08
CA ALA A 87 19.08 -6.23 -0.36
C ALA A 87 19.81 -5.80 -1.64
N GLN A 88 19.13 -5.17 -2.59
CA GLN A 88 19.76 -4.63 -3.80
C GLN A 88 20.70 -3.46 -3.50
N PHE A 89 20.30 -2.54 -2.62
CA PHE A 89 21.16 -1.41 -2.23
C PHE A 89 22.39 -1.87 -1.45
N GLU A 90 22.22 -2.78 -0.49
CA GLU A 90 23.33 -3.31 0.29
C GLU A 90 24.32 -4.11 -0.57
N ARG A 91 23.86 -4.98 -1.48
CA ARG A 91 24.74 -5.68 -2.45
C ARG A 91 25.49 -4.72 -3.38
N ALA A 92 24.88 -3.57 -3.69
CA ALA A 92 25.53 -2.53 -4.50
C ALA A 92 26.48 -1.63 -3.68
N ASN A 93 26.74 -1.95 -2.41
CA ASN A 93 27.51 -1.13 -1.46
C ASN A 93 27.01 0.32 -1.37
N ARG A 94 25.71 0.52 -1.54
CA ARG A 94 25.10 1.84 -1.41
C ARG A 94 24.64 2.03 0.03
N PRO A 95 25.01 3.15 0.69
CA PRO A 95 24.60 3.39 2.06
C PRO A 95 23.08 3.50 2.15
N VAL A 96 22.49 2.69 3.01
CA VAL A 96 21.07 2.74 3.35
C VAL A 96 20.92 3.41 4.72
N SER A 97 20.09 4.44 4.77
CA SER A 97 19.70 5.14 5.99
C SER A 97 18.19 5.36 6.04
N ILE A 98 17.65 5.70 7.22
CA ILE A 98 16.25 6.12 7.35
C ILE A 98 15.93 7.28 6.40
N GLU A 99 16.79 8.29 6.33
CA GLU A 99 16.60 9.45 5.44
C GLU A 99 16.59 9.03 3.96
N PHE A 100 17.48 8.11 3.57
CA PHE A 100 17.47 7.53 2.23
C PHE A 100 16.13 6.83 1.94
N MET A 101 15.63 6.01 2.86
CA MET A 101 14.35 5.31 2.68
C MET A 101 13.18 6.30 2.61
N ARG A 102 13.14 7.32 3.47
CA ARG A 102 12.11 8.39 3.43
C ARG A 102 12.05 9.09 2.08
N LYS A 103 13.20 9.28 1.42
CA LYS A 103 13.29 9.97 0.12
C LYS A 103 12.96 9.07 -1.07
N ASN A 104 13.28 7.78 -0.99
CA ASN A 104 13.26 6.88 -2.16
C ASN A 104 12.10 5.86 -2.14
N PHE A 105 11.45 5.65 -1.01
CA PHE A 105 10.36 4.67 -0.87
C PHE A 105 9.00 5.37 -0.77
N GLY A 106 7.96 4.72 -1.30
CA GLY A 106 6.58 5.20 -1.22
C GLY A 106 6.31 6.48 -2.01
N ILE A 107 6.82 6.55 -3.24
CA ILE A 107 6.54 7.67 -4.15
C ILE A 107 5.02 7.86 -4.24
N PRO A 108 4.49 9.04 -3.88
CA PRO A 108 3.07 9.29 -3.95
C PRO A 108 2.54 9.07 -5.36
N SER A 109 1.37 8.45 -5.46
CA SER A 109 0.61 8.59 -6.69
C SER A 109 0.21 10.05 -6.80
N ASP A 110 0.51 10.69 -7.92
CA ASP A 110 -0.11 11.96 -8.26
C ASP A 110 -1.47 11.75 -8.92
N VAL A 111 -1.93 10.52 -9.13
CA VAL A 111 -3.19 10.23 -9.84
C VAL A 111 -4.13 9.40 -8.98
N ILE A 112 -5.34 9.90 -8.78
CA ILE A 112 -6.47 9.14 -8.23
C ILE A 112 -7.43 8.77 -9.36
N SER A 113 -7.94 7.54 -9.33
CA SER A 113 -8.99 7.10 -10.27
C SER A 113 -10.37 7.39 -9.71
N GLY A 114 -11.37 7.52 -10.57
CA GLY A 114 -12.76 7.64 -10.17
C GLY A 114 -13.69 7.54 -11.37
N ASN A 115 -14.90 8.06 -11.23
CA ASN A 115 -15.94 7.97 -12.24
C ASN A 115 -16.49 9.36 -12.60
N LYS A 116 -16.89 9.52 -13.86
CA LYS A 116 -17.56 10.71 -14.39
C LYS A 116 -18.82 10.27 -15.14
N CYS A 117 -19.95 10.89 -14.81
CA CYS A 117 -21.15 10.81 -15.62
C CYS A 117 -20.96 11.59 -16.92
N GLN A 118 -21.11 10.94 -18.07
CA GLN A 118 -20.97 11.58 -19.36
C GLN A 118 -22.14 12.52 -19.69
N ASN A 119 -23.34 12.23 -19.16
CA ASN A 119 -24.53 13.04 -19.39
C ASN A 119 -24.47 14.41 -18.68
N CYS A 120 -24.17 14.44 -17.37
CA CYS A 120 -24.23 15.68 -16.58
C CYS A 120 -22.88 16.14 -16.01
N GLY A 121 -21.79 15.43 -16.32
CA GLY A 121 -20.44 15.77 -15.88
C GLY A 121 -20.14 15.57 -14.39
N ALA A 122 -21.08 15.00 -13.61
CA ALA A 122 -20.86 14.72 -12.19
C ALA A 122 -19.69 13.73 -12.00
N LYS A 123 -18.85 13.98 -11.01
CA LYS A 123 -17.62 13.22 -10.72
C LYS A 123 -17.73 12.61 -9.34
N GLU A 124 -17.31 11.37 -9.19
CA GLU A 124 -17.32 10.65 -7.91
C GLU A 124 -16.05 9.80 -7.77
N ILE A 125 -15.47 9.79 -6.58
CA ILE A 125 -14.50 8.79 -6.13
C ILE A 125 -15.10 8.01 -4.96
N ASN A 126 -14.65 6.79 -4.74
CA ASN A 126 -15.13 5.94 -3.65
C ASN A 126 -14.00 5.58 -2.67
N GLN A 127 -14.32 4.87 -1.58
CA GLN A 127 -13.31 4.53 -0.56
C GLN A 127 -12.16 3.67 -1.11
N SER A 128 -12.45 2.77 -2.06
CA SER A 128 -11.42 1.94 -2.71
C SER A 128 -10.46 2.76 -3.57
N ASP A 129 -10.96 3.81 -4.24
CA ASP A 129 -10.14 4.72 -5.03
C ASP A 129 -9.19 5.53 -4.15
N ILE A 130 -9.69 6.01 -3.00
CA ILE A 130 -8.91 6.72 -1.99
C ILE A 130 -7.81 5.81 -1.42
N ASP A 131 -8.17 4.59 -0.99
CA ASP A 131 -7.21 3.67 -0.40
C ASP A 131 -6.09 3.34 -1.40
N ARG A 132 -6.42 2.96 -2.64
CA ARG A 132 -5.41 2.71 -3.69
C ARG A 132 -4.50 3.91 -3.94
N TYR A 133 -5.04 5.12 -3.87
CA TYR A 133 -4.28 6.35 -4.06
C TYR A 133 -3.26 6.59 -2.94
N ILE A 134 -3.65 6.38 -1.68
CA ILE A 134 -2.79 6.67 -0.52
C ILE A 134 -1.83 5.53 -0.16
N THR A 135 -2.19 4.29 -0.50
CA THR A 135 -1.47 3.06 -0.12
C THR A 135 0.05 3.16 -0.26
N PRO A 136 0.63 3.55 -1.41
CA PRO A 136 2.09 3.57 -1.57
C PRO A 136 2.80 4.45 -0.52
N THR A 137 2.19 5.60 -0.20
CA THR A 137 2.75 6.55 0.77
C THR A 137 2.56 6.09 2.20
N VAL A 138 1.36 5.63 2.54
CA VAL A 138 1.01 5.20 3.90
C VAL A 138 1.85 4.01 4.32
N ILE A 139 2.02 3.03 3.44
CA ILE A 139 2.80 1.83 3.74
C ILE A 139 4.27 2.17 3.92
N ALA A 140 4.87 2.88 2.96
CA ALA A 140 6.28 3.23 3.07
C ALA A 140 6.57 4.07 4.32
N LYS A 141 5.73 5.07 4.62
CA LYS A 141 5.87 5.88 5.83
C LYS A 141 5.74 5.04 7.09
N THR A 142 4.75 4.15 7.15
CA THR A 142 4.54 3.24 8.29
C THR A 142 5.77 2.36 8.53
N ILE A 143 6.32 1.76 7.47
CA ILE A 143 7.48 0.87 7.59
C ILE A 143 8.71 1.67 8.00
N VAL A 144 8.99 2.79 7.34
CA VAL A 144 10.20 3.58 7.61
C VAL A 144 10.15 4.22 9.00
N ASP A 145 9.01 4.75 9.44
CA ASP A 145 8.87 5.28 10.79
C ASP A 145 8.93 4.18 11.86
N GLY A 146 8.45 2.97 11.53
CA GLY A 146 8.57 1.79 12.38
C GLY A 146 10.01 1.32 12.55
N LEU A 147 10.78 1.31 11.46
CA LEU A 147 12.21 1.02 11.48
C LEU A 147 13.01 2.09 12.25
N ASP A 148 12.70 3.38 12.06
CA ASP A 148 13.37 4.50 12.73
C ASP A 148 13.19 4.47 14.26
N LYS A 149 12.01 4.03 14.72
CA LYS A 149 11.64 4.02 16.14
C LYS A 149 11.71 2.64 16.80
N ASP A 150 12.21 1.64 16.08
CA ASP A 150 12.27 0.25 16.53
C ASP A 150 10.90 -0.29 17.02
N ASN A 151 9.82 0.10 16.34
CA ASN A 151 8.43 -0.28 16.65
C ASN A 151 7.63 -0.64 15.39
N LEU A 152 8.33 -1.19 14.40
CA LEU A 152 7.72 -1.72 13.18
C LEU A 152 6.55 -2.69 13.46
N PRO A 153 6.61 -3.59 14.45
CA PRO A 153 5.51 -4.50 14.75
C PRO A 153 4.21 -3.79 15.12
N GLU A 154 4.30 -2.81 16.01
CA GLU A 154 3.18 -2.00 16.45
C GLU A 154 2.62 -1.19 15.27
N LYS A 155 3.51 -0.64 14.44
CA LYS A 155 3.14 0.15 13.25
C LYS A 155 2.44 -0.69 12.18
N ILE A 156 2.88 -1.92 11.95
CA ILE A 156 2.20 -2.88 11.08
C ILE A 156 0.81 -3.19 11.65
N ASN A 157 0.72 -3.52 12.94
CA ASN A 157 -0.55 -3.85 13.58
C ASN A 157 -1.56 -2.69 13.54
N GLU A 158 -1.10 -1.43 13.68
CA GLU A 158 -1.95 -0.24 13.50
C GLU A 158 -2.59 -0.18 12.10
N ILE A 159 -1.88 -0.59 11.05
CA ILE A 159 -2.43 -0.68 9.68
C ILE A 159 -3.37 -1.88 9.55
N LEU A 160 -2.97 -3.06 10.03
CA LEU A 160 -3.76 -4.28 9.94
C LEU A 160 -5.10 -4.18 10.68
N THR A 161 -5.15 -3.41 11.76
CA THR A 161 -6.38 -3.12 12.53
C THR A 161 -7.10 -1.85 12.08
N LEU A 162 -6.63 -1.20 11.00
CA LEU A 162 -7.19 0.03 10.44
C LEU A 162 -7.25 1.22 11.43
N ARG A 163 -6.43 1.18 12.49
CA ARG A 163 -6.35 2.19 13.57
C ARG A 163 -5.19 3.16 13.41
N SER A 164 -4.44 3.05 12.33
CA SER A 164 -3.30 3.93 12.04
C SER A 164 -3.75 5.37 11.85
N LYS A 165 -3.23 6.27 12.70
CA LYS A 165 -3.44 7.73 12.55
C LYS A 165 -2.94 8.26 11.21
N THR A 166 -1.87 7.67 10.67
CA THR A 166 -1.33 8.02 9.36
C THR A 166 -2.32 7.68 8.25
N LEU A 167 -2.95 6.50 8.33
CA LEU A 167 -4.00 6.09 7.40
C LEU A 167 -5.21 7.03 7.48
N THR A 168 -5.71 7.29 8.70
CA THR A 168 -6.86 8.19 8.91
C THR A 168 -6.59 9.59 8.37
N ALA A 169 -5.40 10.16 8.62
CA ALA A 169 -5.03 11.47 8.13
C ALA A 169 -4.92 11.51 6.59
N ALA A 170 -4.32 10.48 5.98
CA ALA A 170 -4.18 10.39 4.53
C ALA A 170 -5.55 10.27 3.82
N ARG A 171 -6.48 9.50 4.39
CA ARG A 171 -7.88 9.43 3.90
C ARG A 171 -8.54 10.80 3.95
N ALA A 172 -8.49 11.45 5.11
CA ALA A 172 -9.09 12.77 5.30
C ALA A 172 -8.52 13.81 4.31
N GLU A 173 -7.20 13.80 4.10
CA GLU A 173 -6.55 14.68 3.12
C GLU A 173 -7.05 14.40 1.69
N ALA A 174 -7.08 13.14 1.27
CA ALA A 174 -7.54 12.76 -0.06
C ALA A 174 -9.02 13.14 -0.30
N MET A 175 -9.88 12.91 0.69
CA MET A 175 -11.29 13.30 0.66
C MET A 175 -11.45 14.82 0.55
N ALA A 176 -10.72 15.59 1.36
CA ALA A 176 -10.75 17.05 1.30
C ALA A 176 -10.32 17.57 -0.08
N ARG A 177 -9.26 17.00 -0.66
CA ARG A 177 -8.81 17.34 -2.02
C ARG A 177 -9.88 17.06 -3.07
N ALA A 178 -10.58 15.93 -2.98
CA ALA A 178 -11.67 15.60 -3.89
C ALA A 178 -12.81 16.62 -3.81
N LEU A 179 -13.25 16.95 -2.60
CA LEU A 179 -14.32 17.92 -2.37
C LEU A 179 -13.97 19.31 -2.90
N ASN A 180 -12.74 19.79 -2.66
CA ASN A 180 -12.22 21.05 -3.21
C ASN A 180 -12.19 21.08 -4.75
N SER A 181 -12.31 19.91 -5.40
CA SER A 181 -12.23 19.75 -6.86
C SER A 181 -13.59 19.52 -7.51
N ASN A 182 -14.68 19.73 -6.76
CA ASN A 182 -16.05 19.38 -7.17
C ASN A 182 -16.17 17.89 -7.57
N VAL A 183 -15.51 17.01 -6.81
CA VAL A 183 -15.63 15.55 -6.91
C VAL A 183 -16.28 15.05 -5.63
N SER A 184 -17.43 14.38 -5.74
CA SER A 184 -18.08 13.79 -4.58
C SER A 184 -17.33 12.55 -4.10
N VAL A 185 -17.42 12.26 -2.80
CA VAL A 185 -16.87 11.04 -2.21
C VAL A 185 -18.01 10.13 -1.80
N SER A 186 -17.99 8.88 -2.27
CA SER A 186 -18.92 7.84 -1.86
C SER A 186 -18.38 7.09 -0.64
N ASP A 187 -19.26 6.74 0.30
CA ASP A 187 -18.95 5.83 1.40
C ASP A 187 -18.88 4.37 0.93
N GLU A 188 -19.40 4.08 -0.26
CA GLU A 188 -19.29 2.76 -0.88
C GLU A 188 -17.85 2.44 -1.31
N ARG A 189 -17.54 1.15 -1.46
CA ARG A 189 -16.29 0.65 -2.06
C ARG A 189 -16.44 0.30 -3.54
N THR A 190 -17.69 0.26 -4.03
CA THR A 190 -18.07 -0.10 -5.40
C THR A 190 -18.03 1.10 -6.34
N PRO A 191 -17.65 0.92 -7.63
CA PRO A 191 -17.69 2.00 -8.60
C PRO A 191 -19.12 2.50 -8.85
N MET A 192 -19.27 3.77 -9.19
CA MET A 192 -20.54 4.36 -9.59
C MET A 192 -21.09 3.63 -10.83
N THR A 193 -22.28 3.05 -10.71
CA THR A 193 -23.00 2.41 -11.85
C THR A 193 -24.12 3.29 -12.38
N ILE A 194 -24.65 4.19 -11.55
CA ILE A 194 -25.71 5.15 -11.88
C ILE A 194 -25.35 6.52 -11.30
N CYS A 195 -25.50 7.57 -12.10
CA CYS A 195 -25.23 8.93 -11.66
C CYS A 195 -26.28 9.40 -10.66
N LYS A 196 -25.88 9.65 -9.42
CA LYS A 196 -26.76 10.18 -8.35
C LYS A 196 -27.38 11.55 -8.66
N ARG A 197 -26.80 12.32 -9.61
CA ARG A 197 -27.30 13.64 -10.01
C ARG A 197 -28.37 13.61 -11.09
N CYS A 198 -28.29 12.71 -12.07
CA CYS A 198 -29.21 12.71 -13.22
C CYS A 198 -29.82 11.34 -13.56
N GLY A 199 -29.52 10.29 -12.78
CA GLY A 199 -30.03 8.93 -13.01
C GLY A 199 -29.43 8.20 -14.22
N SER A 200 -28.53 8.84 -14.97
CA SER A 200 -27.91 8.22 -16.15
C SER A 200 -26.99 7.07 -15.77
N LYS A 201 -27.02 6.01 -16.60
CA LYS A 201 -26.09 4.87 -16.55
C LYS A 201 -24.83 5.11 -17.39
N ASP A 202 -24.74 6.24 -18.08
CA ASP A 202 -23.60 6.61 -18.92
C ASP A 202 -22.44 7.12 -18.05
N ILE A 203 -21.69 6.15 -17.49
CA ILE A 203 -20.58 6.38 -16.56
C ILE A 203 -19.29 5.93 -17.22
N ALA A 204 -18.27 6.81 -17.20
CA ALA A 204 -16.93 6.46 -17.63
C ALA A 204 -15.94 6.57 -16.48
N LYS A 205 -14.91 5.71 -16.51
CA LYS A 205 -13.73 5.87 -15.66
C LYS A 205 -12.98 7.14 -16.05
N CYS A 206 -12.53 7.86 -15.04
CA CYS A 206 -11.71 9.04 -15.20
C CYS A 206 -10.54 9.01 -14.20
N ARG A 207 -9.55 9.86 -14.46
CA ARG A 207 -8.36 10.01 -13.61
C ARG A 207 -8.23 11.48 -13.25
N PHE A 208 -7.83 11.76 -12.02
CA PHE A 208 -7.58 13.11 -11.55
C PHE A 208 -6.14 13.23 -11.05
N LEU A 209 -5.44 14.24 -11.56
CA LEU A 209 -4.07 14.56 -11.20
C LEU A 209 -4.05 15.48 -9.97
N ARG A 210 -3.24 15.15 -8.97
CA ARG A 210 -3.01 15.98 -7.79
C ARG A 210 -2.40 17.30 -8.23
N HIS A 211 -3.02 18.41 -7.84
CA HIS A 211 -2.41 19.70 -8.00
C HIS A 211 -1.30 19.87 -6.96
N THR A 212 -0.07 20.15 -7.38
CA THR A 212 1.09 20.23 -6.48
C THR A 212 1.09 21.48 -5.62
N LYS A 213 0.41 22.55 -6.06
CA LYS A 213 0.35 23.84 -5.38
C LYS A 213 -0.95 24.11 -4.62
N GLU A 214 -1.98 23.29 -4.85
CA GLU A 214 -3.31 23.50 -4.28
C GLU A 214 -3.86 22.18 -3.73
N PRO A 215 -4.70 22.20 -2.68
CA PRO A 215 -5.34 21.02 -2.14
C PRO A 215 -6.50 20.57 -3.04
N SER A 216 -6.22 20.30 -4.32
CA SER A 216 -7.19 19.94 -5.35
C SER A 216 -6.64 18.88 -6.31
N PHE A 217 -7.54 18.35 -7.12
CA PHE A 217 -7.35 17.40 -8.19
C PHE A 217 -7.85 18.02 -9.50
N VAL A 218 -7.07 17.87 -10.56
CA VAL A 218 -7.42 18.32 -11.92
C VAL A 218 -7.82 17.09 -12.72
N ALA A 219 -9.00 17.12 -13.35
CA ALA A 219 -9.41 16.03 -14.23
C ALA A 219 -8.45 15.94 -15.42
N LEU A 220 -7.90 14.75 -15.65
CA LEU A 220 -7.16 14.47 -16.86
C LEU A 220 -8.17 14.31 -17.99
N SER A 221 -8.21 15.27 -18.91
CA SER A 221 -8.96 15.13 -20.16
C SER A 221 -8.37 13.94 -20.94
N ARG A 222 -9.21 12.94 -21.21
CA ARG A 222 -8.97 11.99 -22.30
C ARG A 222 -9.61 12.54 -23.55
#